data_AF-A0A8D3WN59-F1
#
_entry.id   AF-A0A8D3WN59-F1
#
_cell.length_a   1.000
_cell.length_b   1.000
_cell.length_c   1.000
_cell.angle_alpha   90.00
_cell.angle_beta   90.00
_cell.angle_gamma   90.00
#
_symmetry.space_group_name_H-M   'P 1'
#
loop_
_entity.id
_entity.type
_entity.pdbx_description
1 polymer ?
#
loop_
_entity_poly.entity_id
_entity_poly.type
_entity_poly.pdbx_seq_one_letter_code
_entity_poly.pdbx_strand_id
1 'polypeptide(L)'
;MREEPHSTNAQQRLEPAAADAVRAYAAKTREEANRLAAVLEDVAANGLPAVEECTPGKISATHASRSAPQRPDGPQTRPYRIH
;
A
#
# COMPACT_ATOMS: atom_id res chain seq x y z
N MET A 1 -43.17 2.60 13.35
CA MET A 1 -41.83 3.03 12.87
C MET A 1 -41.24 1.89 12.07
N ARG A 2 -41.28 1.95 10.75
CA ARG A 2 -40.54 1.00 9.89
C ARG A 2 -39.27 1.74 9.51
N GLU A 3 -38.12 1.22 9.94
CA GLU A 3 -36.82 1.72 9.50
C GLU A 3 -36.76 1.48 7.99
N GLU A 4 -36.82 2.56 7.21
CA GLU A 4 -36.54 2.48 5.78
C GLU A 4 -35.11 2.00 5.62
N PRO A 5 -34.84 1.02 4.73
CA PRO A 5 -33.48 0.63 4.45
C PRO A 5 -32.79 1.88 3.92
N HIS A 6 -31.84 2.40 4.68
CA HIS A 6 -30.91 3.41 4.22
C HIS A 6 -30.38 2.90 2.89
N SER A 7 -30.82 3.54 1.80
CA SER A 7 -30.30 3.29 0.45
C SER A 7 -28.85 3.73 0.47
N THR A 8 -28.01 2.87 1.03
CA THR A 8 -26.56 2.88 0.92
C THR A 8 -26.34 2.76 -0.56
N ASN A 9 -26.13 3.91 -1.21
CA ASN A 9 -25.81 4.10 -2.63
C ASN A 9 -25.88 2.78 -3.39
N ALA A 10 -27.04 2.51 -4.02
CA ALA A 10 -27.28 1.31 -4.84
C ALA A 10 -25.96 0.85 -5.44
N GLN A 11 -25.42 -0.26 -4.93
CA GLN A 11 -24.08 -0.74 -5.24
C GLN A 11 -23.95 -0.71 -6.76
N GLN A 12 -23.28 0.32 -7.28
CA GLN A 12 -23.30 0.56 -8.72
C GLN A 12 -22.63 -0.64 -9.36
N ARG A 13 -23.43 -1.41 -10.10
CA ARG A 13 -22.97 -2.66 -10.69
C ARG A 13 -21.90 -2.28 -11.70
N LEU A 14 -20.68 -2.74 -11.46
CA LEU A 14 -19.59 -2.55 -12.41
C LEU A 14 -19.96 -3.23 -13.73
N GLU A 15 -19.57 -2.60 -14.83
CA GLU A 15 -19.56 -3.24 -16.13
C GLU A 15 -18.77 -4.56 -16.06
N PRO A 16 -19.24 -5.65 -16.71
CA PRO A 16 -18.64 -6.98 -16.57
C PRO A 16 -17.12 -6.98 -16.80
N ALA A 17 -16.66 -6.27 -17.82
CA ALA A 17 -15.23 -6.15 -18.15
C ALA A 17 -14.42 -5.44 -17.04
N ALA A 18 -14.98 -4.42 -16.40
CA ALA A 18 -14.34 -3.74 -15.27
C ALA A 18 -14.28 -4.67 -14.05
N ALA A 19 -15.35 -5.45 -13.81
CA ALA A 19 -15.36 -6.43 -12.73
C ALA A 19 -14.33 -7.56 -12.96
N ASP A 20 -14.15 -8.00 -14.21
CA ASP A 20 -13.11 -8.96 -14.59
C ASP A 20 -11.70 -8.40 -14.38
N ALA A 21 -11.46 -7.14 -14.74
CA ALA A 21 -10.18 -6.48 -14.50
C ALA A 21 -9.83 -6.42 -13.01
N VAL A 22 -10.80 -6.08 -12.15
CA VAL A 22 -10.61 -6.08 -10.69
C VAL A 22 -10.32 -7.48 -10.17
N ARG A 23 -11.03 -8.50 -10.65
CA ARG A 23 -10.77 -9.91 -10.27
C ARG A 23 -9.36 -10.35 -10.67
N ALA A 24 -8.91 -10.01 -11.89
CA ALA A 24 -7.57 -10.33 -12.38
C ALA A 24 -6.50 -9.63 -11.55
N TYR A 25 -6.69 -8.35 -11.22
CA TYR A 25 -5.79 -7.61 -10.36
C TYR A 25 -5.70 -8.24 -8.96
N ALA A 26 -6.84 -8.55 -8.34
CA ALA A 26 -6.88 -9.20 -7.04
C ALA A 26 -6.17 -10.57 -7.04
N ALA A 27 -6.33 -11.36 -8.11
CA ALA A 27 -5.64 -12.63 -8.27
C ALA A 27 -4.11 -12.45 -8.32
N LYS A 28 -3.64 -11.47 -9.12
CA LYS A 28 -2.21 -11.12 -9.20
C LYS A 28 -1.67 -10.67 -7.84
N THR A 29 -2.38 -9.80 -7.14
CA THR A 29 -1.97 -9.32 -5.80
C THR A 29 -1.90 -10.48 -4.80
N ARG A 30 -2.85 -11.42 -4.84
CA ARG A 30 -2.82 -12.60 -3.97
C ARG A 30 -1.62 -13.50 -4.29
N GLU A 31 -1.32 -13.70 -5.56
CA GLU A 31 -0.14 -14.47 -5.97
C GLU A 31 1.17 -13.83 -5.49
N GLU A 32 1.27 -12.50 -5.61
CA GLU A 32 2.43 -11.75 -5.11
C GLU A 32 2.56 -11.81 -3.59
N ALA A 33 1.44 -11.70 -2.86
CA ALA A 33 1.40 -11.88 -1.42
C ALA A 33 1.85 -13.29 -1.01
N ASN A 34 1.40 -14.32 -1.72
CA ASN A 34 1.82 -15.70 -1.47
C ASN A 34 3.32 -15.90 -1.70
N ARG A 35 3.89 -15.28 -2.75
CA ARG A 35 5.35 -15.31 -2.97
C ARG A 35 6.12 -14.68 -1.83
N LEU A 36 5.66 -13.52 -1.35
CA LEU A 36 6.30 -12.84 -0.21
C LEU A 36 6.18 -13.69 1.07
N ALA A 37 5.00 -14.26 1.33
CA ALA A 37 4.79 -15.14 2.48
C ALA A 37 5.77 -16.32 2.45
N ALA A 38 5.93 -16.99 1.30
CA ALA A 38 6.88 -18.10 1.16
C ALA A 38 8.34 -17.67 1.45
N VAL A 39 8.76 -16.49 1.00
CA VAL A 39 10.10 -15.96 1.32
C VAL A 39 10.23 -15.69 2.81
N LEU A 40 9.21 -15.13 3.46
CA LEU A 40 9.23 -14.86 4.90
C LEU A 40 9.24 -16.15 5.73
N GLU A 41 8.54 -17.18 5.28
CA GLU A 41 8.56 -18.51 5.88
C GLU A 41 9.94 -19.16 5.75
N ASP A 42 10.59 -19.05 4.59
CA ASP A 42 11.96 -19.51 4.37
C ASP A 42 12.96 -18.78 5.28
N VAL A 43 12.86 -17.46 5.40
CA VAL A 43 13.69 -16.68 6.32
C VAL A 43 13.46 -17.07 7.78
N ALA A 44 12.22 -17.36 8.16
CA ALA A 44 11.91 -17.83 9.52
C ALA A 44 12.49 -19.22 9.79
N ALA A 45 12.52 -20.11 8.79
CA ALA A 45 13.03 -21.47 8.91
C ALA A 45 14.57 -21.54 8.85
N ASN A 46 15.19 -20.74 7.98
CA ASN A 46 16.61 -20.87 7.61
C ASN A 46 17.46 -19.67 8.03
N GLY A 47 16.85 -18.59 8.52
CA GLY A 47 17.53 -17.33 8.82
C GLY A 47 17.69 -16.46 7.59
N LEU A 48 18.30 -15.28 7.77
CA LEU A 48 18.63 -14.40 6.64
C LEU A 48 19.84 -14.97 5.86
N PRO A 49 19.86 -14.83 4.53
CA PRO A 49 21.05 -15.17 3.75
C PRO A 49 22.24 -14.33 4.19
N ALA A 50 23.44 -14.87 4.01
CA ALA A 50 24.67 -14.16 4.35
C ALA A 50 24.80 -12.86 3.55
N VAL A 51 25.51 -11.86 4.09
CA VAL A 51 25.68 -10.55 3.42
C VAL A 51 26.42 -10.71 2.09
N GLU A 52 27.32 -11.68 2.02
CA GLU A 52 28.08 -12.05 0.83
C GLU A 52 27.18 -12.63 -0.27
N GLU A 53 26.04 -13.19 0.10
CA GLU A 53 25.02 -13.75 -0.80
C GLU A 53 23.93 -12.71 -1.15
N CYS A 54 23.81 -11.65 -0.35
CA CYS A 54 22.93 -10.52 -0.63
C CYS A 54 23.49 -9.64 -1.76
N THR A 55 22.76 -9.48 -2.87
CA THR A 55 23.15 -8.53 -3.94
C THR A 55 22.94 -7.08 -3.46
N PRO A 56 24.01 -6.27 -3.28
CA PRO A 56 23.87 -4.89 -2.81
C PRO A 56 23.10 -4.04 -3.84
N GLY A 57 22.06 -3.33 -3.39
CA GLY A 57 21.31 -2.37 -4.24
C GLY A 57 20.08 -2.93 -4.96
N LYS A 58 19.69 -4.19 -4.76
CA LYS A 58 18.49 -4.79 -5.36
C LYS A 58 17.21 -4.65 -4.54
N ILE A 59 17.07 -3.59 -3.73
CA ILE A 59 15.81 -3.25 -3.06
C ILE A 59 15.04 -2.27 -3.97
N SER A 60 14.19 -2.78 -4.85
CA SER A 60 13.32 -1.93 -5.65
C SER A 60 12.13 -1.49 -4.81
N ALA A 61 12.15 -0.24 -4.33
CA ALA A 61 11.08 0.37 -3.53
C ALA A 61 9.83 0.72 -4.39
N THR A 62 9.46 -0.11 -5.36
CA THR A 62 8.42 0.18 -6.36
C THR A 62 7.01 0.31 -5.77
N HIS A 63 6.80 -0.01 -4.49
CA HIS A 63 5.51 0.16 -3.80
C HIS A 63 5.58 1.05 -2.56
N ALA A 64 6.71 1.72 -2.30
CA ALA A 64 6.84 2.64 -1.16
C ALA A 64 6.19 4.01 -1.43
N SER A 65 4.99 4.04 -2.01
CA SER A 65 4.11 5.21 -1.95
C SER A 65 3.23 5.12 -0.71
N ARG A 66 3.86 5.11 0.46
CA ARG A 66 3.16 5.51 1.69
C ARG A 66 3.30 7.02 1.78
N SER A 67 2.27 7.73 1.32
CA SER A 67 2.11 9.15 1.57
C SER A 67 2.30 9.41 3.07
N ALA A 68 3.43 10.01 3.44
CA ALA A 68 3.51 10.67 4.73
C ALA A 68 2.48 11.81 4.69
N PRO A 69 1.60 11.97 5.69
CA PRO A 69 0.91 13.24 5.82
C PRO A 69 2.01 14.30 5.99
N GLN A 70 2.09 15.24 5.05
CA GLN A 70 2.90 16.44 5.23
C GLN A 70 2.44 17.05 6.55
N ARG A 71 3.28 16.97 7.58
CA ARG A 71 3.11 17.82 8.75
C ARG A 71 3.27 19.24 8.24
N PRO A 72 2.26 20.13 8.36
CA PRO A 72 2.49 21.53 8.09
C PRO A 72 3.57 22.00 9.07
N ASP A 73 4.68 22.48 8.53
CA ASP A 73 5.73 23.11 9.31
C ASP A 73 5.12 24.29 10.07
N GLY A 74 5.38 24.28 11.39
CA GLY A 74 4.92 25.30 12.33
C GLY A 74 5.47 26.70 12.02
N PRO A 75 5.07 27.69 12.83
CA PRO A 75 4.89 29.07 12.40
C PRO A 75 6.17 29.73 11.87
N GLN A 76 6.08 30.32 10.67
CA GLN A 76 7.04 31.28 10.13
C GLN A 76 7.28 32.39 11.15
N THR A 77 8.43 32.37 11.83
CA THR A 77 8.89 33.51 12.60
C THR A 77 9.50 34.51 11.62
N ARG A 78 8.72 35.50 11.20
CA ARG A 78 9.24 36.64 10.44
C ARG A 78 10.16 37.47 11.35
N PRO A 79 11.40 37.80 10.97
CA PRO A 79 12.19 38.75 11.73
C PRO A 79 11.61 40.16 11.55
N TYR A 80 11.30 40.84 12.65
CA TYR A 80 10.89 42.25 12.64
C TYR A 80 12.04 43.12 12.14
N ARG A 81 11.76 43.92 11.10
CA ARG A 81 12.64 44.99 10.61
C ARG A 81 12.44 46.21 11.50
N ILE A 82 13.47 46.57 12.28
CA ILE A 82 13.48 47.81 13.06
C ILE A 82 13.80 48.96 12.10
N HIS A 83 12.98 50.02 12.13
CA HIS A 83 13.18 51.27 11.41
C HIS A 83 14.14 52.19 12.16
#